data_AF-A0A3D3K0I6-F1
#
_entry.id   AF-A0A3D3K0I6-F1
#
_cell.length_a   1.000
_cell.length_b   1.000
_cell.length_c   1.000
_cell.angle_alpha   90.00
_cell.angle_beta   90.00
_cell.angle_gamma   90.00
#
_symmetry.space_group_name_H-M   'P 1'
#
loop_
_entity.id
_entity.type
_entity.pdbx_description
1 polymer ?
#
loop_
_entity_poly.entity_id
_entity_poly.type
_entity_poly.pdbx_seq_one_letter_code
_entity_poly.pdbx_strand_id
1 'polypeptide(L)'
;MKNQIITQIKSALDFLSIKEKAEFFPRFFKAGKGEYAEGDQFIGVTVPDQRKVAKEFWNKISLEELGELLSSKIHEHRHTALLMLVAKFEKSKDPKEKDEIVKFYLKNKKQ
;
A
#
# COMPACT_ATOMS: atom_id res chain seq x y z
N MET A 1 -13.99 -11.80 12.58
CA MET A 1 -12.51 -11.70 12.45
C MET A 1 -12.16 -11.04 11.12
N LYS A 2 -12.51 -9.76 10.91
CA LYS A 2 -12.43 -9.11 9.59
C LYS A 2 -11.03 -8.57 9.21
N ASN A 3 -10.02 -8.63 10.09
CA ASN A 3 -8.76 -7.86 9.88
C ASN A 3 -7.48 -8.72 9.93
N GLN A 4 -7.56 -10.05 9.87
CA GLN A 4 -6.38 -10.91 10.05
C GLN A 4 -5.34 -10.70 8.93
N ILE A 5 -5.76 -10.57 7.67
CA ILE A 5 -4.83 -10.40 6.54
C ILE A 5 -4.16 -9.01 6.58
N ILE A 6 -4.91 -7.97 6.96
CA ILE A 6 -4.40 -6.60 7.09
C ILE A 6 -3.33 -6.56 8.18
N THR A 7 -3.59 -7.18 9.32
CA THR A 7 -2.60 -7.28 10.41
C THR A 7 -1.36 -8.03 9.95
N GLN A 8 -1.50 -9.15 9.24
CA GLN A 8 -0.35 -9.88 8.70
C GLN A 8 0.50 -9.06 7.73
N ILE A 9 -0.13 -8.30 6.84
CA ILE A 9 0.56 -7.41 5.90
C ILE A 9 1.31 -6.30 6.64
N LYS A 10 0.65 -5.63 7.59
CA LYS A 10 1.27 -4.57 8.41
C LYS A 10 2.44 -5.12 9.21
N SER A 11 2.29 -6.27 9.87
CA SER A 11 3.37 -6.92 10.60
C SER A 11 4.53 -7.35 9.69
N ALA A 12 4.25 -7.82 8.47
CA ALA A 12 5.29 -8.15 7.49
C ALA A 12 6.07 -6.90 7.04
N LEU A 13 5.38 -5.77 6.84
CA LEU A 13 6.02 -4.49 6.52
C LEU A 13 6.82 -3.95 7.71
N ASP A 14 6.26 -3.98 8.92
CA ASP A 14 6.95 -3.56 10.14
C ASP A 14 8.21 -4.39 10.40
N PHE A 15 8.17 -5.70 10.14
CA PHE A 15 9.36 -6.56 10.26
C PHE A 15 10.47 -6.18 9.26
N LEU A 16 10.10 -5.61 8.10
CA LEU A 16 11.01 -5.16 7.06
C LEU A 16 11.37 -3.67 7.19
N SER A 17 10.92 -3.01 8.26
CA SER A 17 11.20 -1.59 8.51
C SER A 17 12.69 -1.37 8.81
N ILE A 18 13.23 -0.26 8.29
CA ILE A 18 14.61 0.15 8.51
C ILE A 18 14.57 1.56 9.09
N LYS A 19 14.99 1.70 10.35
CA LYS A 19 14.87 2.96 11.10
C LYS A 19 15.56 4.13 10.38
N GLU A 20 16.76 3.93 9.87
CA GLU A 20 17.53 4.94 9.14
C GLU A 20 16.80 5.40 7.87
N LYS A 21 16.05 4.50 7.22
CA LYS A 21 15.22 4.84 6.06
C LYS A 21 13.95 5.56 6.48
N ALA A 22 13.32 5.16 7.58
CA ALA A 22 12.15 5.83 8.13
C ALA A 22 12.44 7.30 8.47
N GLU A 23 13.65 7.60 8.98
CA GLU A 23 14.10 8.96 9.25
C GLU A 23 14.46 9.75 7.98
N PHE A 24 14.99 9.07 6.95
CA PHE A 24 15.40 9.70 5.69
C PHE A 24 14.25 9.97 4.71
N PHE A 25 13.27 9.06 4.61
CA PHE A 25 12.19 9.12 3.62
C PHE A 25 11.34 10.38 3.66
N PRO A 26 10.94 10.94 4.81
CA PRO A 26 10.18 12.19 4.85
C PRO A 26 10.87 13.32 4.08
N ARG A 27 12.20 13.41 4.14
CA ARG A 27 12.98 14.42 3.41
C ARG A 27 13.01 14.13 1.91
N PHE A 28 13.21 12.88 1.53
CA PHE A 28 13.24 12.46 0.13
C PHE A 28 11.90 12.68 -0.58
N PHE A 29 10.80 12.34 0.09
CA PHE A 29 9.43 12.48 -0.43
C PHE A 29 8.85 13.89 -0.26
N LYS A 30 9.57 14.80 0.41
CA LYS A 30 9.10 16.16 0.73
C LYS A 30 7.77 16.11 1.52
N ALA A 31 7.82 15.46 2.67
CA ALA A 31 6.68 15.28 3.58
C ALA A 31 6.62 16.33 4.70
N GLY A 32 7.41 17.40 4.60
CA GLY A 32 7.36 18.54 5.50
C GLY A 32 6.09 19.38 5.31
N LYS A 33 5.89 20.33 6.23
CA LYS A 33 4.76 21.27 6.17
C LYS A 33 4.84 22.13 4.90
N GLY A 34 3.75 22.21 4.14
CA GLY A 34 3.65 22.93 2.87
C GLY A 34 4.29 22.22 1.68
N GLU A 35 4.74 20.98 1.85
CA GLU A 35 5.37 20.19 0.79
C GLU A 35 4.41 19.15 0.18
N TYR A 36 4.85 18.52 -0.91
CA TYR A 36 4.02 17.63 -1.73
C TYR A 36 3.40 16.46 -0.97
N ALA A 37 4.14 15.83 -0.06
CA ALA A 37 3.69 14.67 0.72
C ALA A 37 3.39 15.05 2.17
N GLU A 38 3.02 16.30 2.46
CA GLU A 38 2.73 16.77 3.82
C GLU A 38 1.79 15.80 4.55
N GLY A 39 2.21 15.36 5.74
CA GLY A 39 1.42 14.47 6.60
C GLY A 39 1.63 12.97 6.36
N ASP A 40 2.43 12.58 5.36
CA ASP A 40 2.84 11.19 5.17
C ASP A 40 3.77 10.71 6.28
N GLN A 41 3.48 9.52 6.80
CA GLN A 41 4.33 8.82 7.76
C GLN A 41 5.08 7.69 7.05
N PHE A 42 6.32 7.44 7.45
CA PHE A 42 7.17 6.43 6.82
C PHE A 42 7.69 5.45 7.85
N ILE A 43 7.68 4.17 7.50
CA ILE A 43 8.27 3.09 8.31
C ILE A 43 9.58 2.57 7.71
N GLY A 44 10.02 3.08 6.56
CA GLY A 44 11.36 2.79 6.04
C GLY A 44 11.49 1.48 5.28
N VAL A 45 10.39 0.92 4.76
CA VAL A 45 10.41 -0.33 3.97
C VAL A 45 10.79 -0.02 2.53
N THR A 46 11.79 -0.71 2.00
CA THR A 46 12.24 -0.50 0.62
C THR A 46 11.21 -0.96 -0.41
N VAL A 47 11.19 -0.36 -1.60
CA VAL A 47 10.29 -0.77 -2.68
C VAL A 47 10.49 -2.25 -3.09
N PRO A 48 11.72 -2.79 -3.20
CA PRO A 48 11.92 -4.22 -3.43
C PRO A 48 11.23 -5.11 -2.39
N ASP A 49 11.26 -4.73 -1.10
CA ASP A 49 10.64 -5.50 -0.03
C ASP A 49 9.11 -5.36 -0.04
N GLN A 50 8.58 -4.16 -0.29
CA GLN A 50 7.15 -3.94 -0.51
C GLN A 50 6.62 -4.80 -1.68
N ARG A 51 7.39 -4.95 -2.77
CA ARG A 51 7.02 -5.82 -3.89
C ARG A 51 6.96 -7.30 -3.51
N LYS A 52 7.84 -7.77 -2.60
CA LYS A 52 7.78 -9.15 -2.08
C LYS A 52 6.48 -9.38 -1.29
N VAL A 53 6.14 -8.45 -0.39
CA VAL A 53 4.89 -8.50 0.37
C VAL A 53 3.69 -8.45 -0.57
N ALA A 54 3.66 -7.51 -1.52
CA ALA A 54 2.56 -7.42 -2.48
C ALA A 54 2.36 -8.72 -3.27
N LYS A 55 3.45 -9.36 -3.73
CA LYS A 55 3.40 -10.64 -4.45
C LYS A 55 2.84 -11.80 -3.59
N GLU A 56 3.07 -11.78 -2.27
CA GLU A 56 2.60 -12.82 -1.35
C GLU A 56 1.11 -12.68 -0.99
N PHE A 57 0.58 -11.46 -1.02
CA PHE A 57 -0.75 -11.15 -0.48
C PHE A 57 -1.79 -10.71 -1.52
N TRP A 58 -1.41 -10.34 -2.74
CA TRP A 58 -2.35 -9.79 -3.73
C TRP A 58 -3.55 -10.70 -4.03
N ASN A 59 -3.40 -12.02 -3.97
CA ASN A 59 -4.48 -12.98 -4.22
C ASN A 59 -5.26 -13.37 -2.96
N LYS A 60 -4.81 -12.97 -1.77
CA LYS A 60 -5.44 -13.29 -0.48
C LYS A 60 -6.30 -12.15 0.05
N ILE A 61 -5.92 -10.91 -0.25
CA ILE A 61 -6.62 -9.71 0.22
C ILE A 61 -7.80 -9.34 -0.70
N SER A 62 -8.92 -8.88 -0.13
CA SER A 62 -10.08 -8.35 -0.86
C SER A 62 -9.93 -6.88 -1.25
N LEU A 63 -10.81 -6.36 -2.11
CA LEU A 63 -10.85 -4.92 -2.42
C LEU A 63 -11.25 -4.09 -1.19
N GLU A 64 -12.18 -4.55 -0.36
CA GLU A 64 -12.59 -3.88 0.89
C GLU A 64 -11.38 -3.68 1.81
N GLU A 65 -10.60 -4.75 2.05
CA GLU A 65 -9.40 -4.70 2.89
C GLU A 65 -8.26 -3.87 2.29
N LEU A 66 -8.11 -3.88 0.95
CA LEU A 66 -7.18 -2.97 0.28
C LEU A 66 -7.54 -1.50 0.54
N GLY A 67 -8.84 -1.19 0.65
CA GLY A 67 -9.32 0.15 0.97
C GLY A 67 -8.83 0.62 2.34
N GLU A 68 -8.79 -0.27 3.32
CA GLU A 68 -8.24 0.03 4.64
C GLU A 68 -6.74 0.35 4.57
N LEU A 69 -5.96 -0.41 3.81
CA LEU A 69 -4.53 -0.14 3.63
C LEU A 69 -4.29 1.18 2.88
N LEU A 70 -5.08 1.47 1.84
CA LEU A 70 -5.03 2.73 1.09
C LEU A 70 -5.40 3.96 1.94
N SER A 71 -6.22 3.77 2.97
CA SER A 71 -6.59 4.83 3.91
C SER A 71 -5.52 5.14 4.96
N SER A 72 -4.51 4.28 5.11
CA SER A 72 -3.47 4.40 6.15
C SER A 72 -2.68 5.71 6.05
N LYS A 73 -2.24 6.24 7.19
CA LYS A 73 -1.31 7.38 7.24
C LYS A 73 0.12 7.00 6.82
N ILE A 74 0.47 5.71 6.95
CA ILE A 74 1.79 5.19 6.59
C ILE A 74 1.87 4.99 5.08
N HIS A 75 2.87 5.60 4.46
CA HIS A 75 3.11 5.58 3.03
C HIS A 75 3.32 4.16 2.50
N GLU A 76 4.16 3.34 3.15
CA GLU A 76 4.47 1.98 2.71
C GLU A 76 3.25 1.05 2.76
N HIS A 77 2.29 1.28 3.65
CA HIS A 77 1.01 0.56 3.63
C HIS A 77 0.23 0.88 2.35
N ARG A 78 0.08 2.17 2.02
CA ARG A 78 -0.67 2.61 0.84
C ARG A 78 0.02 2.17 -0.44
N HIS A 79 1.33 2.33 -0.52
CA HIS A 79 2.10 1.95 -1.70
C HIS A 79 2.07 0.44 -1.93
N THR A 80 2.22 -0.38 -0.87
CA THR A 80 2.08 -1.84 -0.99
C THR A 80 0.67 -2.23 -1.44
N ALA A 81 -0.38 -1.56 -0.94
CA ALA A 81 -1.76 -1.80 -1.40
C ALA A 81 -1.95 -1.47 -2.90
N LEU A 82 -1.36 -0.37 -3.38
CA LEU A 82 -1.38 -0.05 -4.81
C LEU A 82 -0.67 -1.12 -5.66
N LEU A 83 0.49 -1.62 -5.20
CA LEU A 83 1.20 -2.71 -5.88
C LEU A 83 0.34 -3.99 -5.94
N MET A 84 -0.37 -4.31 -4.86
CA MET A 84 -1.32 -5.44 -4.84
C MET A 84 -2.50 -5.23 -5.78
N LEU A 85 -3.02 -4.01 -5.87
CA LEU A 85 -4.11 -3.65 -6.79
C LEU A 85 -3.68 -3.78 -8.25
N VAL A 86 -2.47 -3.32 -8.58
CA VAL A 86 -1.86 -3.52 -9.91
C VAL A 86 -1.70 -5.01 -10.22
N ALA A 87 -1.16 -5.80 -9.28
CA ALA A 87 -1.01 -7.24 -9.47
C ALA A 87 -2.37 -7.94 -9.72
N LYS A 88 -3.42 -7.57 -8.96
CA LYS A 88 -4.78 -8.06 -9.22
C LYS A 88 -5.26 -7.72 -10.63
N PHE A 89 -5.05 -6.48 -11.08
CA PHE A 89 -5.47 -6.03 -12.41
C PHE A 89 -4.73 -6.78 -13.52
N GLU A 90 -3.40 -6.91 -13.40
CA GLU A 90 -2.56 -7.60 -14.39
C GLU A 90 -2.88 -9.09 -14.49
N LYS A 91 -3.21 -9.74 -13.37
CA LYS A 91 -3.48 -11.18 -13.30
C LYS A 91 -4.93 -11.54 -13.61
N SER A 92 -5.87 -10.60 -13.50
CA SER A 92 -7.25 -10.85 -13.87
C SER A 92 -7.40 -11.06 -15.37
N LYS A 93 -8.21 -12.06 -15.73
CA LYS A 93 -8.62 -12.34 -17.11
C LYS A 93 -10.05 -11.86 -17.39
N ASP A 94 -10.81 -11.49 -16.36
CA ASP A 94 -12.18 -11.04 -16.48
C ASP A 94 -12.21 -9.51 -16.69
N PRO A 95 -12.76 -9.01 -17.81
CA PRO A 95 -12.97 -7.58 -18.02
C PRO A 95 -13.79 -6.90 -16.92
N LYS A 96 -14.75 -7.60 -16.30
CA LYS A 96 -15.57 -7.04 -15.22
C LYS A 96 -14.76 -6.79 -13.96
N GLU A 97 -13.95 -7.77 -13.53
CA GLU A 97 -13.04 -7.60 -12.39
C GLU A 97 -12.05 -6.45 -12.62
N LYS A 98 -11.54 -6.30 -13.86
CA LYS A 98 -10.66 -5.18 -14.22
C LYS A 98 -11.35 -3.83 -14.08
N ASP A 99 -12.59 -3.72 -14.55
CA ASP A 99 -13.40 -2.51 -14.42
C ASP A 99 -13.70 -2.20 -12.94
N GLU A 100 -14.02 -3.22 -12.13
CA GLU A 100 -14.19 -3.06 -10.67
C GLU A 100 -12.93 -2.55 -9.99
N ILE A 101 -11.76 -3.09 -10.34
CA ILE A 101 -10.46 -2.63 -9.81
C ILE A 101 -10.19 -1.17 -10.18
N VAL A 102 -10.46 -0.77 -11.42
CA VAL A 102 -10.28 0.62 -11.87
C VAL A 102 -11.24 1.56 -11.15
N LYS A 103 -12.53 1.20 -11.05
CA LYS A 103 -13.52 1.97 -10.28
C LYS A 103 -13.12 2.09 -8.81
N PHE A 104 -12.64 1.00 -8.23
CA PHE A 104 -12.14 0.98 -6.86
C PHE A 104 -10.93 1.92 -6.68
N TYR A 105 -9.95 1.88 -7.59
CA TYR A 105 -8.80 2.78 -7.58
C TYR A 105 -9.24 4.25 -7.63
N LEU A 106 -10.12 4.60 -8.57
CA LEU A 106 -10.59 5.98 -8.75
C LEU A 106 -11.36 6.48 -7.53
N LYS A 107 -12.18 5.62 -6.90
CA LYS A 107 -12.91 5.95 -5.68
C LYS A 107 -11.99 6.20 -4.47
N ASN A 108 -10.84 5.51 -4.41
CA ASN A 108 -9.91 5.57 -3.29
C ASN A 108 -8.68 6.46 -3.55
N LYS A 109 -8.64 7.19 -4.67
CA LYS A 109 -7.61 8.19 -4.93
C LYS A 109 -7.83 9.36 -3.96
N LYS A 110 -6.98 9.48 -2.94
CA LYS A 110 -6.83 10.75 -2.22
C LYS A 110 -6.29 11.78 -3.22
N GLN A 111 -7.00 12.90 -3.37
CA GLN A 111 -6.50 14.11 -4.01
C GLN A 111 -5.52 14.82 -3.07
#